data_AF-A0A7X2T3P9-F1
#
_entry.id   AF-A0A7X2T3P9-F1
#
_cell.length_a   1.000
_cell.length_b   1.000
_cell.length_c   1.000
_cell.angle_alpha   90.00
_cell.angle_beta   90.00
_cell.angle_gamma   90.00
#
_symmetry.space_group_name_H-M   'P 1'
#
loop_
_entity.id
_entity.type
_entity.pdbx_description
1 polymer ?
#
loop_
_entity_poly.entity_id
_entity_poly.type
_entity_poly.pdbx_seq_one_letter_code
_entity_poly.pdbx_strand_id
1 'polypeptide(L)'
;MDIFDIDQALPYLKQNYVLYCLDSKVILYLQDSMIVLYNEQWHSRIKLEDFLTSFSSCHFQLIEQSDSSISKEKDDEYYQWRYHHQ
;
A
#
# COMPACT_ATOMS: atom_id res chain seq x y z
N MET A 1 0.41 8.15 15.33
CA MET A 1 0.25 7.33 14.11
C MET A 1 -1.13 6.72 14.23
N ASP A 2 -2.05 7.16 13.39
CA ASP A 2 -3.43 6.70 13.41
C ASP A 2 -3.53 5.40 12.62
N ILE A 3 -3.97 4.35 13.31
CA ILE A 3 -4.28 3.05 12.73
C ILE A 3 -5.76 3.07 12.39
N PHE A 4 -6.10 2.59 11.20
CA PHE A 4 -7.47 2.64 10.73
C PHE A 4 -7.88 1.36 10.01
N ASP A 5 -9.18 1.11 10.03
CA ASP A 5 -9.81 -0.05 9.41
C ASP A 5 -9.91 0.10 7.89
N ILE A 6 -10.35 -0.97 7.25
CA ILE A 6 -10.50 -1.03 5.80
C ILE A 6 -11.44 0.05 5.22
N ASP A 7 -12.47 0.44 5.98
CA ASP A 7 -13.44 1.47 5.58
C ASP A 7 -12.76 2.84 5.42
N GLN A 8 -11.82 3.14 6.31
CA GLN A 8 -11.02 4.36 6.28
C GLN A 8 -9.84 4.24 5.31
N ALA A 9 -9.28 3.05 5.12
CA ALA A 9 -8.23 2.77 4.15
C ALA A 9 -8.68 3.01 2.68
N LEU A 10 -9.90 2.62 2.35
CA LEU A 10 -10.45 2.71 1.00
C LEU A 10 -10.41 4.13 0.37
N PRO A 11 -10.88 5.20 1.05
CA PRO A 11 -10.80 6.55 0.52
C PRO A 11 -9.35 7.05 0.38
N TYR A 12 -8.40 6.59 1.21
CA TYR A 12 -6.98 6.90 1.03
C TYR A 12 -6.43 6.26 -0.25
N LEU A 13 -6.71 4.98 -0.50
CA LEU A 13 -6.30 4.29 -1.72
C LEU A 13 -6.85 4.97 -2.98
N LYS A 14 -8.11 5.41 -2.96
CA LYS A 14 -8.73 6.17 -4.07
C LYS A 14 -8.08 7.53 -4.31
N GLN A 15 -7.51 8.13 -3.27
CA GLN A 15 -6.75 9.38 -3.35
C GLN A 15 -5.26 9.15 -3.69
N ASN A 16 -4.90 7.96 -4.19
CA ASN A 16 -3.52 7.57 -4.49
C ASN A 16 -2.58 7.60 -3.27
N TYR A 17 -3.10 7.36 -2.06
CA TYR A 17 -2.23 7.14 -0.91
C TYR A 17 -1.71 5.70 -0.85
N VAL A 18 -0.55 5.56 -0.23
CA VAL A 18 0.06 4.27 0.09
C VAL A 18 -0.28 3.90 1.53
N LEU A 19 -0.77 2.68 1.70
CA LEU A 19 -1.10 2.10 2.98
C LEU A 19 -0.15 0.97 3.34
N TYR A 20 0.00 0.73 4.63
CA TYR A 20 0.71 -0.43 5.15
C TYR A 20 -0.20 -1.23 6.06
N CYS A 21 -0.43 -2.49 5.72
CA CYS A 21 -1.14 -3.42 6.58
C CYS A 21 -0.16 -3.95 7.64
N LEU A 22 -0.45 -3.64 8.90
CA LEU A 22 0.37 -4.06 10.05
C LEU A 22 0.27 -5.57 10.29
N ASP A 23 -0.90 -6.14 10.01
CA ASP A 23 -1.20 -7.56 10.27
C ASP A 23 -0.42 -8.49 9.33
N SER A 24 -0.50 -8.20 8.03
CA SER A 24 0.17 -9.00 6.99
C SER A 24 1.54 -8.45 6.60
N LYS A 25 1.96 -7.31 7.16
CA LYS A 25 3.19 -6.59 6.79
C LYS A 25 3.33 -6.37 5.28
N VAL A 26 2.23 -5.91 4.66
CA VAL A 26 2.18 -5.66 3.22
C VAL A 26 1.85 -4.21 2.93
N ILE A 27 2.49 -3.66 1.91
CA ILE A 27 2.20 -2.33 1.37
C ILE A 27 1.05 -2.46 0.38
N LEU A 28 0.10 -1.53 0.43
CA LEU A 28 -1.04 -1.47 -0.47
C LEU A 28 -1.13 -0.11 -1.13
N TYR A 29 -1.36 -0.12 -2.44
CA TYR A 29 -1.63 1.08 -3.19
C TYR A 29 -2.56 0.77 -4.37
N LEU A 30 -3.33 1.76 -4.80
CA LEU A 30 -4.21 1.63 -5.96
C LEU A 30 -3.41 1.89 -7.24
N GLN A 31 -3.42 0.94 -8.17
CA GLN A 31 -2.82 1.08 -9.49
C GLN A 31 -3.77 0.51 -10.53
N ASP A 32 -4.11 1.28 -11.57
CA ASP A 32 -4.94 0.81 -12.68
C ASP A 32 -6.30 0.22 -12.21
N SER A 33 -6.93 0.85 -11.22
CA SER A 33 -8.17 0.38 -10.56
C SER A 33 -8.07 -0.97 -9.81
N MET A 34 -6.86 -1.50 -9.61
CA MET A 34 -6.60 -2.69 -8.80
C MET A 34 -5.78 -2.33 -7.56
N ILE A 35 -5.99 -3.06 -6.47
CA ILE A 35 -5.17 -2.95 -5.27
C ILE A 35 -3.93 -3.81 -5.45
N VAL A 36 -2.78 -3.16 -5.48
CA VAL A 36 -1.50 -3.85 -5.50
C VAL A 36 -1.08 -4.12 -4.08
N LEU A 37 -0.85 -5.39 -3.78
CA LEU A 37 -0.26 -5.89 -2.55
C LEU A 37 1.22 -6.12 -2.81
N TYR A 38 2.07 -5.42 -2.09
CA TYR A 38 3.50 -5.64 -2.14
C TYR A 38 4.02 -6.10 -0.79
N ASN A 39 4.75 -7.20 -0.81
CA ASN A 39 5.55 -7.71 0.29
C ASN A 39 6.98 -7.97 -0.24
N GLU A 40 7.96 -8.00 0.64
CA GLU A 40 9.36 -8.31 0.28
C GLU A 40 9.50 -9.70 -0.35
N GLN A 41 8.61 -10.63 0.02
CA GLN A 41 8.62 -12.01 -0.47
C GLN A 41 7.72 -12.26 -1.69
N TRP A 42 6.71 -11.42 -1.92
CA TRP A 42 5.73 -11.62 -2.99
C TRP A 42 4.99 -10.33 -3.34
N HIS A 43 4.53 -10.24 -4.58
CA HIS A 43 3.67 -9.14 -5.04
C HIS A 43 2.41 -9.72 -5.69
N SER A 44 1.25 -9.19 -5.32
CA SER A 44 -0.04 -9.61 -5.87
C SER A 44 -0.90 -8.41 -6.23
N ARG A 45 -1.92 -8.65 -7.05
CA ARG A 45 -2.90 -7.63 -7.43
C ARG A 45 -4.27 -8.22 -7.24
N ILE A 46 -5.09 -7.54 -6.47
CA ILE A 46 -6.46 -7.97 -6.19
C ILE A 46 -7.43 -6.85 -6.52
N LYS A 47 -8.67 -7.23 -6.79
CA LYS A 47 -9.73 -6.24 -6.94
C LYS A 47 -10.04 -5.60 -5.60
N LEU A 48 -10.60 -4.40 -5.66
CA LEU A 48 -11.05 -3.67 -4.48
C LEU A 48 -12.11 -4.45 -3.67
N GLU A 49 -12.97 -5.23 -4.34
CA GLU A 49 -13.96 -6.13 -3.71
C GLU A 49 -13.31 -7.27 -2.90
N ASP A 50 -12.27 -7.90 -3.45
CA ASP A 50 -11.51 -8.96 -2.78
C ASP A 50 -10.71 -8.40 -1.60
N PHE A 51 -10.20 -7.18 -1.76
CA PHE A 51 -9.51 -6.47 -0.68
C PHE A 51 -10.42 -6.25 0.52
N LEU A 52 -11.64 -5.74 0.29
CA LEU A 52 -12.64 -5.51 1.34
C LEU A 52 -12.97 -6.79 2.12
N THR A 53 -13.02 -7.92 1.43
CA THR A 53 -13.34 -9.21 2.04
C THR A 53 -12.14 -9.79 2.81
N SER A 54 -10.97 -9.83 2.15
CA SER A 54 -9.77 -10.50 2.67
C SER A 54 -9.11 -9.73 3.81
N PHE A 55 -9.23 -8.40 3.81
CA PHE A 55 -8.60 -7.54 4.81
C PHE A 55 -9.61 -6.86 5.73
N SER A 56 -10.83 -7.40 5.82
CA SER A 56 -11.91 -6.88 6.67
C SER A 56 -11.56 -6.75 8.15
N SER A 57 -10.65 -7.59 8.67
CA SER A 57 -10.15 -7.52 10.06
C SER A 57 -8.70 -7.04 10.16
N CYS A 58 -8.13 -6.52 9.07
CA CYS A 58 -6.75 -6.02 9.08
C CYS A 58 -6.70 -4.54 9.45
N HIS A 59 -5.63 -4.19 10.15
CA HIS A 59 -5.31 -2.83 10.53
C HIS A 59 -4.33 -2.20 9.55
N PHE A 60 -4.67 -1.00 9.09
CA PHE A 60 -3.85 -0.26 8.14
C PHE A 60 -3.29 1.00 8.78
N GLN A 61 -2.12 1.37 8.30
CA GLN A 61 -1.45 2.61 8.63
C GLN A 61 -1.21 3.38 7.34
N LEU A 62 -1.49 4.69 7.37
CA LEU A 62 -1.13 5.59 6.28
C LEU A 62 0.38 5.75 6.29
N ILE A 63 1.04 5.42 5.19
CA ILE A 63 2.48 5.66 5.04
C ILE A 63 2.67 7.08 4.52
N GLU A 64 2.34 7.30 3.25
CA GLU A 64 2.48 8.60 2.58
C GLU A 64 1.47 8.73 1.44
N GLN A 65 1.19 9.96 1.03
CA GLN A 65 0.50 10.20 -0.25
C GLN A 65 1.47 9.81 -1.36
N SER A 66 1.03 9.08 -2.39
CA SER A 66 1.79 9.03 -3.64
C SER A 66 1.69 10.43 -4.23
N ASP A 67 2.54 11.32 -3.72
CA ASP A 67 2.65 12.65 -4.23
C ASP A 67 3.22 12.50 -5.63
N SER A 68 2.36 12.68 -6.62
CA SER A 68 2.75 12.79 -8.01
C SER A 68 3.65 14.03 -8.24
N SER A 69 4.08 14.74 -7.20
CA SER A 69 5.36 15.43 -7.17
C SER A 69 6.49 14.42 -6.96
N ILE A 70 6.83 13.72 -8.04
CA ILE A 70 8.14 13.12 -8.24
C ILE A 70 9.13 14.30 -8.29
N SER A 71 9.47 14.84 -7.12
CA SER A 71 10.76 15.48 -6.93
C SER A 71 11.77 14.37 -7.13
N LYS A 72 12.46 14.51 -8.25
CA LYS A 72 13.46 13.67 -8.91
C LYS A 72 14.70 13.35 -8.05
N GLU A 73 14.54 13.26 -6.73
CA GLU A 73 15.59 13.16 -5.71
C GLU A 73 15.37 12.00 -4.73
N LYS A 74 14.27 11.25 -4.82
CA LYS A 74 14.01 10.06 -3.99
C LYS A 74 13.84 8.78 -4.82
N ASP A 75 14.59 8.69 -5.92
CA ASP A 75 14.68 7.47 -6.72
C ASP A 75 15.50 6.37 -5.99
N ASP A 76 16.22 6.68 -4.91
CA ASP A 76 17.04 5.68 -4.22
C ASP A 76 16.29 4.87 -3.15
N GLU A 77 15.28 5.42 -2.47
CA GLU A 77 14.63 4.70 -1.35
C GLU A 77 13.50 3.77 -1.81
N TYR A 78 12.75 4.15 -2.86
CA TYR A 78 11.74 3.28 -3.47
C TYR A 78 12.35 2.16 -4.32
N TYR A 79 13.67 2.08 -4.49
CA TYR A 79 14.34 0.89 -5.03
C TYR A 79 15.15 0.12 -3.95
N GLN A 80 15.39 0.69 -2.78
CA GLN A 80 16.09 -0.01 -1.69
C GLN A 80 15.28 -1.18 -1.10
N TRP A 81 13.94 -1.11 -1.10
CA TRP A 81 13.08 -2.26 -0.80
C TRP A 81 13.25 -3.46 -1.76
N ARG A 82 13.81 -3.24 -2.97
CA ARG A 82 14.13 -4.29 -3.96
C ARG A 82 15.55 -4.80 -3.84
N TYR A 83 16.47 -4.01 -3.26
CA TYR A 83 17.89 -4.31 -3.25
C TYR A 83 18.37 -5.01 -1.97
N HIS A 84 17.63 -4.90 -0.86
CA HIS A 84 18.04 -5.47 0.44
C HIS A 84 17.68 -6.95 0.65
N HIS A 85 17.04 -7.59 -0.33
CA HIS A 85 16.68 -9.01 -0.31
C HIS A 85 17.60 -9.84 -1.23
N GLN A 86 18.91 -9.79 -0.99
CA GLN A 86 19.88 -10.78 -1.49
C GLN A 86 20.36 -11.67 -0.34
#